data_AF-A0A135W3Q0-F1
#
_entry.id   AF-A0A135W3Q0-F1
#
_cell.length_a   1.000
_cell.length_b   1.000
_cell.length_c   1.000
_cell.angle_alpha   90.00
_cell.angle_beta   90.00
_cell.angle_gamma   90.00
#
_symmetry.space_group_name_H-M   'P 1'
#
loop_
_entity.id
_entity.type
_entity.pdbx_description
1 polymer ?
#
loop_
_entity_poly.entity_id
_entity_poly.type
_entity_poly.pdbx_seq_one_letter_code
_entity_poly.pdbx_strand_id
1 'polypeptide(L)'
;MRKIEENIFYRVYIAYLNKDYPATFVSCLYITFIYMFLLAPIYGFCIDLLKGLDKNIIKFLYIIYVVIILILIFKKYYNKVTLQAILNGNRNNKQYLPNWCYFLILPVCMIFGIGLYILITIQVLQRFNLEGYLYSLL
;
A
#
# COMPACT_ATOMS: atom_id res chain seq x y z
N MET A 1 -3.56 12.53 -5.79
CA MET A 1 -2.83 11.47 -5.07
C MET A 1 -1.30 11.62 -5.14
N ARG A 2 -0.67 11.76 -6.31
CA ARG A 2 0.82 11.81 -6.47
C ARG A 2 1.54 12.77 -5.51
N LYS A 3 1.05 14.01 -5.38
CA LYS A 3 1.64 15.02 -4.48
C LYS A 3 1.55 14.68 -2.98
N ILE A 4 0.51 13.95 -2.55
CA ILE A 4 0.34 13.56 -1.14
C ILE A 4 1.30 12.39 -0.84
N GLU A 5 1.32 11.39 -1.70
CA GLU A 5 2.23 10.24 -1.62
C GLU A 5 3.70 10.69 -1.56
N GLU A 6 4.11 11.56 -2.47
CA GLU A 6 5.48 12.12 -2.53
C GLU A 6 5.82 12.94 -1.29
N ASN A 7 4.85 13.66 -0.70
CA ASN A 7 5.04 14.38 0.55
C ASN A 7 5.19 13.42 1.74
N ILE A 8 4.40 12.34 1.81
CA ILE A 8 4.55 11.29 2.83
C ILE A 8 5.94 10.65 2.71
N PHE A 9 6.33 10.24 1.49
CA PHE A 9 7.65 9.68 1.22
C PHE A 9 8.78 10.63 1.67
N TYR A 10 8.70 11.90 1.28
CA TYR A 10 9.68 12.92 1.64
C TYR A 10 9.84 13.08 3.16
N ARG A 11 8.74 13.07 3.90
CA ARG A 11 8.76 13.27 5.35
C ARG A 11 9.39 12.09 6.08
N VAL A 12 9.03 10.87 5.68
CA VAL A 12 9.66 9.65 6.19
C VAL A 12 11.15 9.66 5.82
N TYR A 13 11.49 10.08 4.59
CA TYR A 13 12.87 10.15 4.13
C TYR A 13 13.71 11.07 5.01
N ILE A 14 13.26 12.30 5.27
CA ILE A 14 13.98 13.24 6.14
C ILE A 14 14.08 12.71 7.57
N ALA A 15 13.01 12.10 8.10
CA ALA A 15 13.01 11.56 9.47
C ALA A 15 14.04 10.44 9.68
N TYR A 16 14.29 9.61 8.66
CA TYR A 16 15.28 8.52 8.72
C TYR A 16 16.66 8.94 8.22
N LEU A 17 16.76 9.97 7.36
CA LEU A 17 18.03 10.55 6.96
C LEU A 17 18.76 11.15 8.15
N ASN A 18 18.04 11.84 9.04
CA ASN A 18 18.61 12.44 10.25
C ASN A 18 19.09 11.41 11.30
N LYS A 19 18.88 10.12 11.06
CA LYS A 19 19.21 9.00 11.96
C LYS A 19 20.25 8.04 11.35
N ASP A 20 20.91 8.43 10.26
CA ASP A 20 21.91 7.63 9.53
C ASP A 20 21.42 6.25 9.05
N TYR A 21 20.10 6.09 8.88
CA TYR A 21 19.50 4.89 8.29
C TYR A 21 19.42 5.01 6.76
N PRO A 22 19.27 3.89 6.02
CA PRO A 22 19.03 3.91 4.58
C PRO A 22 17.64 4.52 4.27
N ALA A 23 17.55 5.84 4.27
CA ALA A 23 16.30 6.61 4.24
C ALA A 23 15.43 6.28 3.03
N THR A 24 16.02 6.14 1.84
CA THR A 24 15.30 5.76 0.62
C THR A 24 14.62 4.39 0.78
N PHE A 25 15.35 3.41 1.32
CA PHE A 25 14.84 2.06 1.51
C PHE A 25 13.67 2.04 2.50
N VAL A 26 13.83 2.68 3.65
CA VAL A 26 12.80 2.73 4.71
C VAL A 26 11.56 3.48 4.22
N SER A 27 11.73 4.60 3.51
CA SER A 27 10.60 5.34 2.93
C SER A 27 9.87 4.54 1.85
N CYS A 28 10.59 3.80 1.01
CA CYS A 28 9.97 2.89 0.04
C CYS A 28 9.12 1.84 0.76
N LEU A 29 9.67 1.15 1.77
CA LEU A 29 8.92 0.15 2.54
C LEU A 29 7.68 0.76 3.20
N TYR A 30 7.79 1.96 3.77
CA TYR A 30 6.67 2.65 4.39
C TYR A 30 5.53 2.90 3.41
N ILE A 31 5.84 3.44 2.22
CA ILE A 31 4.86 3.64 1.16
C ILE A 31 4.31 2.30 0.67
N THR A 32 5.13 1.27 0.52
CA THR A 32 4.67 -0.07 0.15
C THR A 32 3.61 -0.58 1.13
N PHE A 33 3.83 -0.49 2.44
CA PHE A 33 2.84 -0.93 3.41
C PHE A 33 1.54 -0.12 3.35
N ILE A 34 1.61 1.19 3.13
CA ILE A 34 0.41 2.02 2.90
C ILE A 34 -0.39 1.48 1.72
N TYR A 35 0.28 1.22 0.58
CA TYR A 35 -0.38 0.66 -0.61
C TYR A 35 -0.94 -0.75 -0.36
N MET A 36 -0.20 -1.59 0.38
CA MET A 36 -0.68 -2.92 0.73
C MET A 36 -2.00 -2.86 1.52
N PHE A 37 -2.09 -2.02 2.54
CA PHE A 37 -3.34 -1.93 3.29
C PHE A 37 -4.47 -1.26 2.51
N LEU A 38 -4.18 -0.20 1.74
CA LEU A 38 -5.20 0.46 0.92
C LEU A 38 -5.76 -0.45 -0.19
N LEU A 39 -4.93 -1.34 -0.74
CA LEU A 39 -5.33 -2.30 -1.78
C LEU A 39 -5.82 -3.65 -1.22
N ALA A 40 -5.73 -3.86 0.09
CA ALA A 40 -6.20 -5.08 0.75
C ALA A 40 -7.67 -5.42 0.45
N PRO A 41 -8.63 -4.46 0.42
CA PRO A 41 -10.01 -4.77 0.06
C PRO A 41 -10.16 -5.36 -1.34
N ILE A 42 -9.40 -4.83 -2.31
CA ILE A 42 -9.43 -5.29 -3.70
C ILE A 42 -8.82 -6.69 -3.80
N TYR A 43 -7.65 -6.87 -3.20
CA TYR A 43 -6.99 -8.17 -3.15
C TYR A 43 -7.88 -9.23 -2.48
N GLY A 44 -8.42 -8.93 -1.30
CA GLY A 44 -9.31 -9.81 -0.56
C GLY A 44 -10.56 -10.16 -1.35
N PHE A 45 -11.18 -9.17 -2.02
CA PHE A 45 -12.32 -9.40 -2.90
C PHE A 45 -11.99 -10.39 -4.03
N CYS A 46 -10.85 -10.23 -4.71
CA CYS A 46 -10.42 -11.16 -5.76
C CYS A 46 -10.20 -12.58 -5.22
N ILE A 47 -9.62 -12.72 -4.01
CA ILE A 47 -9.41 -14.03 -3.39
C ILE A 47 -10.74 -14.68 -3.00
N ASP A 48 -11.67 -13.91 -2.44
CA ASP A 48 -12.99 -14.42 -2.06
C ASP A 48 -13.82 -14.84 -3.28
N LEU A 49 -13.69 -14.14 -4.42
CA LEU A 49 -14.29 -14.58 -5.68
C LEU A 49 -13.71 -15.90 -6.21
N LEU A 50 -12.45 -16.20 -5.87
CA LEU A 50 -11.73 -17.42 -6.22
C LEU A 50 -11.73 -18.47 -5.09
N LYS A 51 -12.60 -18.29 -4.08
CA LYS A 51 -12.73 -19.21 -2.96
C LYS A 51 -13.06 -20.62 -3.46
N GLY A 52 -12.21 -21.58 -3.12
CA GLY A 52 -12.23 -22.94 -3.68
C GLY A 52 -10.88 -23.38 -4.25
N LEU A 53 -10.00 -22.42 -4.58
CA LEU A 53 -8.61 -22.71 -4.97
C LEU A 53 -7.79 -23.34 -3.83
N ASP A 54 -6.78 -24.12 -4.24
CA ASP A 54 -5.80 -24.70 -3.32
C ASP A 54 -5.10 -23.60 -2.49
N LYS A 55 -4.89 -23.88 -1.20
CA LYS A 55 -4.27 -22.93 -0.25
C LYS A 55 -2.87 -22.46 -0.70
N ASN A 56 -2.12 -23.30 -1.41
CA ASN A 56 -0.81 -22.93 -1.94
C ASN A 56 -0.93 -21.91 -3.08
N ILE A 57 -1.95 -22.02 -3.91
CA ILE A 57 -2.22 -21.03 -4.98
C ILE A 57 -2.60 -19.68 -4.36
N ILE A 58 -3.45 -19.67 -3.34
CA ILE A 58 -3.82 -18.45 -2.61
C ILE A 58 -2.57 -17.76 -2.02
N LYS A 59 -1.68 -18.53 -1.37
CA LYS A 59 -0.40 -18.02 -0.87
C LYS A 59 0.48 -17.47 -1.98
N PHE A 60 0.55 -18.14 -3.12
CA PHE A 60 1.32 -17.68 -4.26
C PHE A 60 0.78 -16.37 -4.83
N LEU A 61 -0.54 -16.22 -4.93
CA LEU A 61 -1.20 -14.97 -5.34
C LEU A 61 -0.91 -13.83 -4.35
N TYR A 62 -0.89 -14.11 -3.04
CA TYR A 62 -0.47 -13.12 -2.04
C TYR A 62 0.97 -12.66 -2.27
N ILE A 63 1.89 -13.60 -2.50
CA ILE A 63 3.30 -13.27 -2.76
C ILE A 63 3.43 -12.40 -4.01
N ILE A 64 2.75 -12.75 -5.10
CA ILE A 64 2.74 -11.95 -6.33
C ILE A 64 2.23 -10.54 -6.04
N TYR A 65 1.12 -10.42 -5.32
CA TYR A 65 0.54 -9.14 -4.94
C TYR A 65 1.55 -8.25 -4.19
N VAL A 66 2.23 -8.79 -3.19
CA VAL A 66 3.26 -8.07 -2.42
C VAL A 66 4.44 -7.67 -3.31
N VAL A 67 4.95 -8.60 -4.11
CA VAL A 67 6.11 -8.38 -4.99
C VAL A 67 5.83 -7.31 -6.04
N ILE A 68 4.64 -7.30 -6.65
CA ILE A 68 4.25 -6.28 -7.61
C ILE A 68 4.29 -4.88 -6.98
N ILE A 69 3.69 -4.72 -5.79
CA ILE A 69 3.68 -3.42 -5.10
C ILE A 69 5.11 -2.99 -4.76
N LEU A 70 5.94 -3.90 -4.23
CA LEU A 70 7.35 -3.62 -3.94
C LEU A 70 8.09 -3.14 -5.19
N ILE A 71 8.01 -3.87 -6.30
CA ILE A 71 8.71 -3.52 -7.54
C ILE A 71 8.26 -2.14 -8.03
N LEU A 72 6.95 -1.84 -8.03
CA LEU A 72 6.42 -0.57 -8.49
C LEU A 72 6.94 0.62 -7.66
N ILE A 73 6.92 0.50 -6.34
CA ILE A 73 7.38 1.56 -5.43
C ILE A 73 8.90 1.73 -5.54
N PHE A 74 9.66 0.64 -5.47
CA PHE A 74 11.11 0.71 -5.55
C PHE A 74 11.58 1.28 -6.88
N LYS A 75 11.02 0.82 -8.01
CA LYS A 75 11.34 1.34 -9.34
C LYS A 75 11.09 2.85 -9.45
N LYS A 76 10.04 3.36 -8.81
CA LYS A 76 9.70 4.79 -8.80
C LYS A 76 10.69 5.61 -7.98
N TYR A 77 10.95 5.22 -6.74
CA TYR A 77 11.68 6.07 -5.78
C TYR A 77 13.19 5.86 -5.76
N TYR A 78 13.70 4.72 -6.23
CA TYR A 78 15.14 4.53 -6.47
C TYR A 78 15.64 5.22 -7.75
N ASN A 79 14.74 5.68 -8.62
CA ASN A 79 15.13 6.52 -9.75
C ASN A 79 15.66 7.87 -9.24
N LYS A 80 16.96 8.13 -9.47
CA LYS A 80 17.65 9.34 -9.01
C LYS A 80 16.98 10.63 -9.48
N VAL A 81 16.45 10.65 -10.71
CA VAL A 81 15.77 11.84 -11.28
C VAL A 81 14.49 12.13 -10.49
N THR A 82 13.69 11.08 -10.26
CA THR A 82 12.44 11.19 -9.50
C THR A 82 12.70 11.57 -8.05
N LEU A 83 13.70 10.96 -7.41
CA LEU A 83 14.08 11.26 -6.04
C LEU A 83 14.49 12.73 -5.88
N GLN A 84 15.38 13.24 -6.74
CA GLN A 84 15.81 14.64 -6.69
C GLN A 84 14.65 15.61 -6.93
N ALA A 85 13.75 15.28 -7.86
CA ALA A 85 12.55 16.09 -8.11
C ALA A 85 11.65 16.19 -6.86
N ILE A 86 11.45 15.08 -6.14
CA ILE A 86 10.65 15.04 -4.90
C ILE A 86 11.33 15.85 -3.79
N LEU A 87 12.64 15.68 -3.62
CA LEU A 87 13.41 16.39 -2.60
C LEU A 87 13.37 17.91 -2.84
N ASN A 88 13.63 18.34 -4.07
CA ASN A 88 13.63 19.77 -4.42
C ASN A 88 12.23 20.37 -4.36
N GLY A 89 11.21 19.63 -4.85
CA GLY A 89 9.83 20.09 -4.86
C GLY A 89 9.21 20.25 -3.47
N ASN A 90 9.66 19.45 -2.49
CA ASN A 90 9.12 19.49 -1.13
C ASN A 90 9.98 20.24 -0.12
N ARG A 91 11.21 20.64 -0.48
CA ARG A 91 12.13 21.40 0.41
C ARG A 91 11.53 22.71 0.92
N ASN A 92 10.77 23.41 0.06
CA ASN A 92 10.22 24.73 0.34
C ASN A 92 8.70 24.72 0.61
N ASN A 93 8.06 23.55 0.58
CA ASN A 93 6.62 23.47 0.80
C ASN A 93 6.30 23.70 2.28
N LYS A 94 5.34 24.62 2.53
CA LYS A 94 4.77 24.84 3.87
C LYS A 94 4.24 23.52 4.41
N GLN A 95 4.57 23.25 5.67
CA GLN A 95 4.13 22.05 6.37
C GLN A 95 2.62 22.14 6.58
N TYR A 96 1.85 21.25 5.96
CA TYR A 96 0.40 21.16 6.18
C TYR A 96 0.04 20.28 7.38
N LEU A 97 0.92 19.34 7.76
CA LEU A 97 0.70 18.38 8.84
C LEU A 97 1.95 18.25 9.73
N PRO A 98 1.79 18.11 11.06
CA PRO A 98 2.90 17.79 11.96
C PRO A 98 3.59 16.46 11.61
N ASN A 99 4.89 16.35 11.87
CA ASN A 99 5.68 15.15 11.57
C ASN A 99 5.08 13.86 12.18
N TRP A 100 4.49 13.93 13.37
CA TRP A 100 3.84 12.81 14.06
C TRP A 100 2.62 12.26 13.29
N CYS A 101 1.87 13.12 12.59
CA CYS A 101 0.71 12.68 11.80
C CYS A 101 1.13 11.76 10.65
N TYR A 102 2.33 11.91 10.11
CA TYR A 102 2.79 11.04 9.01
C TYR A 102 2.99 9.60 9.45
N PHE A 103 3.36 9.36 10.72
CA PHE A 103 3.47 8.01 11.29
C PHE A 103 2.11 7.38 11.60
N LEU A 104 1.06 8.20 11.80
CA LEU A 104 -0.31 7.74 12.00
C LEU A 104 -0.99 7.31 10.68
N ILE A 105 -0.44 7.69 9.53
CA ILE A 105 -1.02 7.32 8.23
C ILE A 105 -1.06 5.80 8.08
N LEU A 106 0.01 5.10 8.43
CA LEU A 106 0.07 3.64 8.32
C LEU A 106 -1.01 2.92 9.16
N PRO A 107 -1.16 3.15 10.48
CA PRO A 107 -2.21 2.51 11.27
C PRO A 107 -3.62 2.91 10.79
N VAL A 108 -3.82 4.16 10.35
CA VAL A 108 -5.09 4.59 9.76
C VAL A 108 -5.39 3.81 8.47
N CYS A 109 -4.43 3.68 7.56
CA CYS A 109 -4.58 2.88 6.34
C CYS A 109 -4.86 1.40 6.64
N MET A 110 -4.23 0.85 7.68
CA MET A 110 -4.49 -0.52 8.13
C MET A 110 -5.93 -0.69 8.61
N ILE A 111 -6.42 0.19 9.48
CA ILE A 111 -7.81 0.14 9.98
C ILE A 111 -8.80 0.31 8.83
N PHE A 112 -8.58 1.29 7.95
CA PHE A 112 -9.44 1.52 6.79
C PHE A 112 -9.42 0.34 5.81
N GLY A 113 -8.25 -0.20 5.48
CA GLY A 113 -8.11 -1.33 4.56
C GLY A 113 -8.82 -2.58 5.07
N ILE A 114 -8.59 -2.94 6.34
CA ILE A 114 -9.24 -4.10 6.95
C ILE A 114 -10.75 -3.86 7.09
N GLY A 115 -11.16 -2.69 7.56
CA GLY A 115 -12.57 -2.35 7.74
C GLY A 115 -13.34 -2.37 6.42
N LEU A 116 -12.79 -1.78 5.36
CA LEU A 116 -13.39 -1.80 4.02
C LEU A 116 -13.47 -3.21 3.45
N TYR A 117 -12.42 -4.04 3.64
CA TYR A 117 -12.47 -5.44 3.24
C TYR A 117 -13.64 -6.17 3.90
N ILE A 118 -13.78 -6.08 5.23
CA ILE A 118 -14.87 -6.72 5.98
C ILE A 118 -16.24 -6.26 5.46
N LEU A 119 -16.40 -4.95 5.22
CA LEU A 119 -17.64 -4.40 4.67
C LEU A 119 -17.96 -4.97 3.29
N ILE A 120 -16.98 -5.04 2.39
CA ILE A 120 -17.18 -5.61 1.05
C ILE A 120 -17.55 -7.10 1.15
N THR A 121 -16.86 -7.88 1.98
CA THR A 121 -17.15 -9.30 2.16
C THR A 121 -18.58 -9.53 2.64
N ILE A 122 -19.02 -8.81 3.67
CA ILE A 122 -20.37 -8.97 4.22
C ILE A 122 -21.45 -8.43 3.27
N GLN A 123 -21.28 -7.21 2.78
CA GLN A 123 -22.34 -6.50 2.06
C GLN A 123 -22.46 -6.92 0.58
N VAL A 124 -21.37 -7.40 -0.02
CA VAL A 124 -21.34 -7.75 -1.44
C VAL A 124 -21.17 -9.26 -1.58
N LEU A 125 -20.06 -9.84 -1.13
CA LEU A 125 -19.73 -11.23 -1.44
C LEU A 125 -20.73 -12.22 -0.81
N GLN A 126 -20.97 -12.10 0.50
CA GLN A 126 -21.91 -12.98 1.21
C GLN A 126 -23.35 -12.70 0.80
N ARG A 127 -23.73 -11.41 0.71
CA ARG A 127 -25.10 -11.01 0.36
C ARG A 127 -25.54 -11.50 -1.01
N PHE A 128 -24.64 -11.49 -2.00
CA PHE A 128 -24.93 -11.95 -3.36
C PHE A 128 -24.45 -13.38 -3.64
N ASN A 129 -23.95 -14.09 -2.61
CA ASN A 129 -23.40 -15.43 -2.72
C ASN A 129 -22.36 -15.57 -3.86
N LEU A 130 -21.49 -14.56 -3.97
CA LEU A 130 -20.47 -14.46 -5.03
C LEU A 130 -19.14 -15.16 -4.65
N GLU A 131 -19.06 -15.70 -3.44
CA GLU A 131 -17.88 -16.42 -2.99
C GLU A 131 -17.61 -17.64 -3.89
N GLY A 132 -16.41 -17.75 -4.43
CA GLY A 132 -16.03 -18.84 -5.33
C GLY A 132 -16.69 -18.79 -6.71
N TYR A 133 -17.41 -17.72 -7.05
CA TYR A 133 -18.08 -17.57 -8.33
C TYR A 133 -17.11 -17.73 -9.51
N LEU A 134 -15.95 -17.09 -9.46
CA LEU A 134 -14.94 -17.20 -10.52
C LEU A 134 -14.33 -18.60 -10.59
N TYR A 135 -14.19 -19.29 -9.46
CA TYR A 135 -13.72 -20.68 -9.45
C TYR A 135 -14.73 -21.62 -10.11
N SER A 136 -16.03 -21.41 -9.89
CA SER A 136 -17.08 -22.23 -10.51
C SER A 136 -17.20 -22.07 -12.04
N LEU A 137 -16.67 -20.97 -12.59
CA LEU A 137 -16.64 -20.69 -14.02
C LEU A 137 -15.41 -21.25 -14.75
N LEU A 138 -14.40 -21.70 -14.01
CA LEU A 138 -13.07 -22.10 -14.49
C LEU A 138 -12.97 -23.62 -14.58
#